data_AF-A0A7C3NA19-F1
#
_entry.id   AF-A0A7C3NA19-F1
#
_cell.length_a   1.000
_cell.length_b   1.000
_cell.length_c   1.000
_cell.angle_alpha   90.00
_cell.angle_beta   90.00
_cell.angle_gamma   90.00
#
_symmetry.space_group_name_H-M   'P 1'
#
loop_
_entity.id
_entity.type
_entity.pdbx_description
1 polymer ?
#
loop_
_entity_poly.entity_id
_entity_poly.type
_entity_poly.pdbx_seq_one_letter_code
_entity_poly.pdbx_strand_id
1 'polypeptide(L)'
;MIKPIPRLKPAQRLAPTSEAPRNCKTVEASWPRPRVIKKTATAPTIISFFDPTINWSFHLPVIKSEYHKVYQVRRGFSMQTAQNTLIIGGSGFLSGALARQAVAQGHRVWVVTRGQRSIPAGVTSLVADRHDHAAFEQAIHTAQSSFDLVIDCIGYHPADLEQDIALFRHLTPHLIFVSTDFVYDPARRRFPQGEETDAYLNEGYGGQKRLCELALIHSEPGPMAWTIVRPCHIYGPGSQLGCLPLHSRDPELLAKLRAGEPLTLVGGGYFLQQPIL
;
A
#
# COMPACT_ATOMS: atom_id res chain seq x y z
N MET A 1 -27.46 36.66 25.81
CA MET A 1 -28.82 36.18 25.47
C MET A 1 -28.70 35.21 24.29
N ILE A 2 -28.70 33.91 24.57
CA ILE A 2 -28.50 32.84 23.60
C ILE A 2 -29.88 32.31 23.22
N LYS A 3 -30.23 32.34 21.93
CA LYS A 3 -31.47 31.75 21.40
C LYS A 3 -31.34 30.20 21.37
N PRO A 4 -32.37 29.44 21.76
CA PRO A 4 -32.32 27.98 21.75
C PRO A 4 -32.47 27.39 20.33
N ILE A 5 -31.74 26.31 20.07
CA ILE A 5 -31.81 25.47 18.86
C ILE A 5 -33.04 24.56 18.96
N PRO A 6 -33.88 24.40 17.91
CA PRO A 6 -35.05 23.53 17.97
C PRO A 6 -34.65 22.04 17.92
N ARG A 7 -35.30 21.23 18.78
CA ARG A 7 -35.14 19.76 18.80
C ARG A 7 -35.69 19.13 17.52
N LEU A 8 -34.87 18.31 16.85
CA LEU A 8 -35.31 17.42 15.76
C LEU A 8 -36.30 16.38 16.30
N LYS A 9 -37.43 16.22 15.62
CA LYS A 9 -38.41 15.15 15.92
C LYS A 9 -37.85 13.77 15.49
N PRO A 10 -38.17 12.69 16.21
CA PRO A 10 -37.73 11.35 15.84
C PRO A 10 -38.33 10.93 14.49
N ALA A 11 -37.51 10.26 13.67
CA ALA A 11 -37.89 9.78 12.35
C ALA A 11 -39.11 8.84 12.43
N GLN A 12 -40.16 9.18 11.67
CA GLN A 12 -41.31 8.32 11.49
C GLN A 12 -40.90 7.07 10.69
N ARG A 13 -41.26 5.90 11.24
CA ARG A 13 -41.04 4.59 10.63
C ARG A 13 -41.94 4.48 9.39
N LEU A 14 -41.36 4.56 8.19
CA LEU A 14 -42.09 4.31 6.94
C LEU A 14 -42.48 2.83 6.86
N ALA A 15 -43.78 2.58 6.65
CA ALA A 15 -44.31 1.25 6.36
C ALA A 15 -43.84 0.78 4.98
N PRO A 16 -43.60 -0.53 4.76
CA PRO A 16 -43.12 -1.04 3.49
C PRO A 16 -44.21 -0.90 2.42
N THR A 17 -43.93 -0.11 1.39
CA THR A 17 -44.72 -0.06 0.16
C THR A 17 -44.51 -1.35 -0.63
N SER A 18 -45.61 -2.05 -0.91
CA SER A 18 -45.65 -3.28 -1.69
C SER A 18 -45.42 -2.99 -3.18
N GLU A 19 -44.17 -3.08 -3.64
CA GLU A 19 -43.85 -3.30 -5.06
C GLU A 19 -42.41 -3.79 -5.18
N ALA A 20 -42.22 -5.10 -5.00
CA ALA A 20 -40.96 -5.78 -5.30
C ALA A 20 -40.94 -6.15 -6.80
N PRO A 21 -39.85 -5.90 -7.55
CA PRO A 21 -39.67 -6.50 -8.85
C PRO A 21 -39.54 -8.03 -8.67
N ARG A 22 -40.51 -8.76 -9.23
CA ARG A 22 -40.52 -10.21 -9.34
C ARG A 22 -39.35 -10.68 -10.21
N ASN A 23 -38.21 -10.97 -9.58
CA ASN A 23 -37.21 -11.96 -10.03
C ASN A 23 -36.07 -12.08 -9.00
N CYS A 24 -36.40 -12.54 -7.78
CA CYS A 24 -35.42 -13.12 -6.87
C CYS A 24 -35.58 -14.65 -6.98
N LYS A 25 -34.75 -15.29 -7.82
CA LYS A 25 -34.61 -16.74 -7.77
C LYS A 25 -33.54 -17.06 -6.73
N THR A 26 -33.93 -17.73 -5.66
CA THR A 26 -32.99 -18.49 -4.82
C THR A 26 -32.37 -19.55 -5.72
N VAL A 27 -31.12 -19.35 -6.13
CA VAL A 27 -30.38 -20.38 -6.87
C VAL A 27 -29.68 -21.25 -5.85
N GLU A 28 -30.22 -22.44 -5.59
CA GLU A 28 -29.43 -23.52 -4.98
C GLU A 28 -28.34 -23.90 -5.99
N ALA A 29 -27.15 -23.34 -5.82
CA ALA A 29 -25.99 -23.74 -6.61
C ALA A 29 -25.53 -25.13 -6.16
N SER A 30 -25.91 -26.16 -6.90
CA SER A 30 -25.29 -27.48 -6.81
C SER A 30 -23.85 -27.39 -7.33
N TRP A 31 -22.88 -27.38 -6.41
CA TRP A 31 -21.45 -27.38 -6.74
C TRP A 31 -21.05 -28.72 -7.39
N PRO A 32 -20.31 -28.73 -8.52
CA PRO A 32 -19.68 -29.96 -8.99
C PRO A 32 -18.63 -30.41 -7.96
N ARG A 33 -18.58 -31.72 -7.67
CA ARG A 33 -17.62 -32.32 -6.73
C ARG A 33 -16.18 -31.90 -7.07
N PRO A 34 -15.32 -31.61 -6.07
CA PRO A 34 -13.96 -31.17 -6.32
C PRO A 34 -13.19 -32.21 -7.14
N ARG A 35 -12.66 -31.80 -8.30
CA ARG A 35 -11.61 -32.57 -8.97
C ARG A 35 -10.35 -32.46 -8.13
N VAL A 36 -9.91 -33.57 -7.57
CA VAL A 36 -8.58 -33.69 -6.93
C VAL A 36 -7.53 -33.56 -8.03
N ILE A 37 -6.98 -32.36 -8.20
CA ILE A 37 -5.76 -32.16 -8.98
C ILE A 37 -4.61 -32.57 -8.07
N LYS A 38 -4.03 -33.76 -8.32
CA LYS A 38 -2.79 -34.19 -7.67
C LYS A 38 -1.68 -33.19 -8.04
N LYS A 39 -1.33 -32.31 -7.12
CA LYS A 39 -0.20 -31.39 -7.25
C LYS A 39 1.06 -32.15 -6.85
N THR A 40 1.93 -32.46 -7.80
CA THR A 40 3.34 -32.75 -7.50
C THR A 40 3.94 -31.46 -6.95
N ALA A 41 4.21 -31.45 -5.64
CA ALA A 41 4.74 -30.30 -4.94
C ALA A 41 6.24 -30.17 -5.23
N THR A 42 6.63 -29.09 -5.90
CA THR A 42 7.86 -28.38 -5.54
C THR A 42 7.44 -27.11 -4.81
N ALA A 43 7.99 -26.92 -3.61
CA ALA A 43 7.64 -25.80 -2.74
C ALA A 43 7.89 -24.46 -3.44
N PRO A 44 7.00 -23.46 -3.31
CA PRO A 44 7.27 -22.13 -3.84
C PRO A 44 8.38 -21.49 -3.00
N THR A 45 9.47 -21.11 -3.67
CA THR A 45 10.53 -20.28 -3.08
C THR A 45 9.93 -18.92 -2.71
N ILE A 46 9.98 -18.60 -1.42
CA ILE A 46 9.63 -17.28 -0.88
C ILE A 46 10.68 -16.29 -1.39
N ILE A 47 10.29 -15.38 -2.29
CA ILE A 47 11.15 -14.24 -2.64
C ILE A 47 11.01 -13.23 -1.51
N SER A 48 11.92 -13.32 -0.55
CA SER A 48 12.19 -12.23 0.39
C SER A 48 12.78 -11.06 -0.39
N PHE A 49 12.32 -9.84 -0.13
CA PHE A 49 12.89 -8.61 -0.69
C PHE A 49 14.40 -8.43 -0.38
N PHE A 50 14.95 -9.26 0.52
CA PHE A 50 16.35 -9.23 0.95
C PHE A 50 16.84 -10.65 1.20
N ASP A 51 16.95 -11.45 0.14
CA ASP A 51 17.69 -12.71 0.17
C ASP A 51 19.20 -12.43 -0.07
N PRO A 52 20.08 -12.62 0.93
CA PRO A 52 21.51 -12.37 0.81
C PRO A 52 22.24 -13.43 -0.05
N THR A 53 21.56 -14.49 -0.50
CA THR A 53 22.16 -15.50 -1.39
C THR A 53 22.12 -15.13 -2.87
N ILE A 54 21.42 -14.05 -3.23
CA ILE A 54 21.37 -13.53 -4.59
C ILE A 54 22.56 -12.59 -4.82
N ASN A 55 23.60 -13.11 -5.48
CA ASN A 55 24.74 -12.31 -5.92
C ASN A 55 24.33 -11.41 -7.11
N TRP A 56 24.11 -10.11 -6.87
CA TRP A 56 23.68 -9.13 -7.88
C TRP A 56 24.83 -8.65 -8.79
N SER A 57 25.66 -9.58 -9.26
CA SER A 57 26.69 -9.30 -10.26
C SER A 57 26.07 -9.37 -11.65
N PHE A 58 25.75 -8.22 -12.27
CA PHE A 58 25.29 -8.17 -13.65
C PHE A 58 26.44 -8.47 -14.62
N HIS A 59 26.61 -9.75 -14.94
CA HIS A 59 27.14 -10.21 -16.23
C HIS A 59 26.10 -11.12 -16.85
N LEU A 60 25.48 -10.65 -17.94
CA LEU A 60 24.47 -11.39 -18.69
C LEU A 60 25.12 -12.60 -19.36
N PRO A 61 24.61 -13.81 -19.07
CA PRO A 61 24.08 -14.60 -20.17
C PRO A 61 22.61 -14.96 -19.90
N VAL A 62 21.85 -14.92 -20.99
CA VAL A 62 20.42 -15.20 -21.06
C VAL A 62 20.11 -16.58 -20.49
N ILE A 63 19.45 -16.63 -19.32
CA ILE A 63 18.66 -17.78 -18.89
C ILE A 63 17.23 -17.29 -18.66
N LYS A 64 16.32 -17.77 -19.52
CA LYS A 64 14.89 -17.49 -19.48
C LYS A 64 14.28 -18.07 -18.19
N SER A 65 13.79 -17.18 -17.33
CA SER A 65 12.90 -17.49 -16.21
C SER A 65 11.82 -16.41 -16.17
N GLU A 66 10.58 -16.79 -16.51
CA GLU A 66 9.42 -15.93 -16.71
C GLU A 66 8.79 -15.42 -15.40
N TYR A 67 9.51 -14.59 -14.64
CA TYR A 67 8.91 -13.77 -13.59
C TYR A 67 9.26 -12.31 -13.86
N HIS A 68 8.28 -11.57 -14.38
CA HIS A 68 8.44 -10.20 -14.85
C HIS A 68 8.54 -9.22 -13.67
N LYS A 69 9.46 -8.26 -13.81
CA LYS A 69 9.82 -7.21 -12.84
C LYS A 69 8.62 -6.29 -12.51
N VAL A 70 8.54 -5.82 -11.26
CA VAL A 70 7.41 -5.07 -10.66
C VAL A 70 7.81 -3.62 -10.31
N TYR A 71 8.78 -3.02 -11.01
CA TYR A 71 9.31 -1.71 -10.65
C TYR A 71 9.73 -0.87 -11.87
N GLN A 72 9.27 0.38 -11.91
CA GLN A 72 9.90 1.41 -12.74
C GLN A 72 11.07 2.05 -11.98
N VAL A 73 12.25 1.97 -12.58
CA VAL A 73 13.50 2.45 -12.02
C VAL A 73 14.13 3.45 -12.98
N ARG A 74 14.37 4.68 -12.51
CA ARG A 74 15.03 5.71 -13.32
C ARG A 74 16.56 5.55 -13.37
N ARG A 75 17.19 4.81 -12.44
CA ARG A 75 18.58 4.30 -12.47
C ARG A 75 18.82 3.27 -11.34
N GLY A 76 19.71 2.30 -11.55
CA GLY A 76 19.96 1.20 -10.61
C GLY A 76 20.57 1.63 -9.27
N PHE A 77 20.11 1.01 -8.18
CA PHE A 77 20.53 1.27 -6.79
C PHE A 77 21.40 0.11 -6.28
N SER A 78 22.53 0.41 -5.62
CA SER A 78 23.46 -0.59 -5.07
C SER A 78 23.31 -0.72 -3.55
N MET A 79 23.00 -1.92 -3.04
CA MET A 79 22.75 -2.23 -1.62
C MET A 79 23.98 -2.84 -0.92
N GLN A 80 25.17 -2.23 -0.98
CA GLN A 80 26.37 -2.82 -0.34
C GLN A 80 26.98 -2.01 0.81
N THR A 81 26.34 -0.93 1.28
CA THR A 81 26.75 -0.18 2.47
C THR A 81 25.55 0.11 3.36
N ALA A 82 25.76 0.19 4.68
CA ALA A 82 24.74 0.67 5.61
C ALA A 82 24.25 2.06 5.17
N GLN A 83 22.93 2.21 5.05
CA GLN A 83 22.32 3.42 4.49
C GLN A 83 21.62 4.23 5.57
N ASN A 84 21.57 5.55 5.36
CA ASN A 84 20.68 6.44 6.09
C ASN A 84 19.31 6.42 5.41
N THR A 85 18.32 5.79 6.03
CA THR A 85 16.97 5.64 5.49
C THR A 85 15.97 6.47 6.28
N LEU A 86 15.26 7.37 5.61
CA LEU A 86 14.09 8.05 6.16
C LEU A 86 12.81 7.37 5.68
N ILE A 87 11.90 7.07 6.60
CA ILE A 87 10.56 6.56 6.28
C ILE A 87 9.53 7.61 6.70
N ILE A 88 8.74 8.10 5.74
CA ILE A 88 7.59 8.96 6.00
C ILE A 88 6.44 8.04 6.45
N GLY A 89 6.10 8.12 7.73
CA GLY A 89 5.41 7.07 8.46
C GLY A 89 6.37 6.34 9.41
N GLY A 90 6.18 5.03 9.60
CA GLY A 90 7.04 4.18 10.46
C GLY A 90 6.33 3.57 11.67
N SER A 91 5.17 4.11 12.05
CA SER A 91 4.32 3.53 13.10
C SER A 91 3.13 2.71 12.57
N GLY A 92 2.99 2.60 11.25
CA GLY A 92 1.94 1.82 10.61
C GLY A 92 2.33 0.35 10.39
N PHE A 93 1.39 -0.46 9.91
CA PHE A 93 1.62 -1.88 9.61
C PHE A 93 2.79 -2.08 8.62
N LEU A 94 2.67 -1.51 7.41
CA LEU A 94 3.70 -1.62 6.37
C LEU A 94 4.97 -0.84 6.75
N SER A 95 4.83 0.45 7.03
CA SER A 95 5.99 1.32 7.28
C SER A 95 6.78 0.92 8.53
N GLY A 96 6.13 0.38 9.56
CA GLY A 96 6.82 -0.20 10.71
C GLY A 96 7.53 -1.52 10.42
N ALA A 97 6.99 -2.34 9.50
CA ALA A 97 7.69 -3.54 9.03
C ALA A 97 8.96 -3.17 8.24
N LEU A 98 8.85 -2.19 7.33
CA LEU A 98 10.01 -1.65 6.59
C LEU A 98 11.07 -1.11 7.54
N ALA A 99 10.67 -0.33 8.55
CA ALA A 99 11.60 0.22 9.53
C ALA A 99 12.33 -0.86 10.34
N ARG A 100 11.61 -1.89 10.84
CA ARG A 100 12.24 -3.04 11.54
C ARG A 100 13.24 -3.76 10.66
N GLN A 101 12.88 -3.99 9.39
CA GLN A 101 13.70 -4.72 8.46
C GLN A 101 14.98 -3.94 8.09
N ALA A 102 14.86 -2.64 7.83
CA ALA A 102 16.02 -1.78 7.57
C ALA A 102 16.98 -1.74 8.77
N VAL A 103 16.47 -1.61 9.99
CA VAL A 103 17.29 -1.69 11.21
C VAL A 103 17.99 -3.06 11.32
N ALA A 104 17.28 -4.16 11.07
CA ALA A 104 17.84 -5.51 11.12
C ALA A 104 18.98 -5.73 10.10
N GLN A 105 19.01 -4.93 9.03
CA GLN A 105 20.06 -4.94 8.01
C GLN A 105 21.22 -3.99 8.32
N GLY A 106 21.19 -3.33 9.50
CA GLY A 106 22.24 -2.40 9.93
C GLY A 106 22.10 -0.98 9.36
N HIS A 107 20.94 -0.63 8.79
CA HIS A 107 20.69 0.73 8.32
C HIS A 107 20.48 1.67 9.52
N ARG A 108 20.84 2.94 9.34
CA ARG A 108 20.44 4.01 10.25
C ARG A 108 19.07 4.49 9.80
N VAL A 109 18.05 4.32 10.64
CA VAL A 109 16.66 4.55 10.25
C VAL A 109 16.07 5.74 11.00
N TRP A 110 15.45 6.65 10.26
CA TRP A 110 14.60 7.71 10.77
C TRP A 110 13.16 7.44 10.35
N VAL A 111 12.23 7.81 11.23
CA VAL A 111 10.80 7.77 10.94
C VAL A 111 10.20 9.13 11.25
N VAL A 112 9.38 9.67 10.36
CA VAL A 112 8.60 10.89 10.64
C VAL A 112 7.14 10.54 10.85
N THR A 113 6.63 10.81 12.06
CA THR A 113 5.26 10.49 12.46
C THR A 113 4.66 11.59 13.32
N ARG A 114 3.33 11.54 13.53
CA ARG A 114 2.62 12.43 14.47
C ARG A 114 2.88 12.11 15.96
N GLY A 115 3.71 11.13 16.29
CA GLY A 115 4.00 10.73 17.68
C GLY A 115 2.85 10.02 18.43
N GLN A 116 1.75 9.68 17.75
CA GLN A 116 0.54 9.10 18.37
C GLN A 116 0.63 7.59 18.63
N ARG A 117 1.62 6.90 18.07
CA ARG A 117 1.78 5.44 18.15
C ARG A 117 3.24 5.13 18.42
N SER A 118 3.50 4.02 19.10
CA SER A 118 4.84 3.48 19.27
C SER A 118 5.51 3.23 17.93
N ILE A 119 6.82 3.49 17.87
CA ILE A 119 7.66 3.20 16.71
C ILE A 119 8.56 1.98 17.01
N PRO A 120 9.09 1.29 15.98
CA PRO A 120 10.02 0.18 16.17
C PRO A 120 11.27 0.58 16.97
N ALA A 121 11.87 -0.39 17.68
CA ALA A 121 13.14 -0.17 18.35
C ALA A 121 14.27 0.08 17.33
N GLY A 122 15.28 0.87 17.72
CA GLY A 122 16.45 1.16 16.89
C GLY A 122 16.23 2.23 15.81
N VAL A 123 15.06 2.86 15.75
CA VAL A 123 14.78 3.97 14.83
C VAL A 123 14.86 5.32 15.55
N THR A 124 15.30 6.35 14.85
CA THR A 124 15.27 7.73 15.32
C THR A 124 13.92 8.36 14.98
N SER A 125 13.25 8.94 15.97
CA SER A 125 11.94 9.57 15.78
C SER A 125 12.08 11.04 15.37
N LEU A 126 11.43 11.41 14.29
CA LEU A 126 11.09 12.79 13.94
C LEU A 126 9.58 12.97 14.14
N VAL A 127 9.18 14.02 14.85
CA VAL A 127 7.77 14.25 15.20
C VAL A 127 7.23 15.44 14.42
N ALA A 128 6.37 15.17 13.45
CA ALA A 128 5.66 16.17 12.67
C ALA A 128 4.39 15.57 12.04
N ASP A 129 3.39 16.42 11.78
CA ASP A 129 2.31 16.10 10.84
C ASP A 129 2.74 16.56 9.46
N ARG A 130 2.62 15.71 8.43
CA ARG A 130 3.02 16.07 7.07
C ARG A 130 2.22 17.25 6.52
N HIS A 131 0.96 17.40 6.96
CA HIS A 131 0.08 18.49 6.52
C HIS A 131 0.43 19.83 7.17
N ASP A 132 1.26 19.84 8.21
CA ASP A 132 1.95 21.05 8.66
C ASP A 132 3.29 21.11 7.91
N HIS A 133 3.27 21.69 6.71
CA HIS A 133 4.41 21.66 5.79
C HIS A 133 5.67 22.26 6.42
N ALA A 134 5.53 23.35 7.18
CA ALA A 134 6.65 24.02 7.84
C ALA A 134 7.23 23.15 8.97
N ALA A 135 6.37 22.57 9.82
CA ALA A 135 6.83 21.67 10.87
C ALA A 135 7.47 20.39 10.30
N PHE A 136 6.92 19.87 9.20
CA PHE A 136 7.46 18.71 8.50
C PHE A 136 8.87 18.98 7.96
N GLU A 137 9.03 20.04 7.17
CA GLU A 137 10.32 20.47 6.63
C GLU A 137 11.35 20.72 7.75
N GLN A 138 10.94 21.44 8.81
CA GLN A 138 11.81 21.70 9.96
C GLN A 138 12.25 20.41 10.67
N ALA A 139 11.36 19.43 10.84
CA ALA A 139 11.68 18.15 11.46
C ALA A 139 12.69 17.37 10.62
N ILE A 140 12.54 17.37 9.29
CA ILE A 140 13.49 16.73 8.37
C ILE A 140 14.87 17.40 8.45
N HIS A 141 14.95 18.73 8.44
CA HIS A 141 16.22 19.44 8.56
C HIS A 141 16.91 19.25 9.91
N THR A 142 16.14 19.08 10.99
CA THR A 142 16.68 18.86 12.35
C THR A 142 17.44 17.54 12.46
N ALA A 143 17.19 16.55 11.59
CA ALA A 143 17.95 15.32 11.56
C ALA A 143 19.45 15.52 11.22
N GLN A 144 19.81 16.69 10.65
CA GLN A 144 21.18 17.06 10.23
C GLN A 144 21.92 15.93 9.49
N SER A 145 21.19 15.12 8.74
CA SER A 145 21.67 13.90 8.10
C SER A 145 21.32 13.94 6.61
N SER A 146 22.25 13.49 5.76
CA SER A 146 21.93 13.17 4.37
C SER A 146 21.27 11.80 4.33
N PHE A 147 20.06 11.72 3.76
CA PHE A 147 19.36 10.45 3.60
C PHE A 147 19.76 9.82 2.27
N ASP A 148 20.29 8.61 2.28
CA ASP A 148 20.60 7.84 1.07
C ASP A 148 19.31 7.34 0.41
N LEU A 149 18.25 7.16 1.19
CA LEU A 149 16.96 6.67 0.74
C LEU A 149 15.83 7.31 1.55
N VAL A 150 14.82 7.83 0.86
CA VAL A 150 13.54 8.24 1.46
C VAL A 150 12.44 7.29 0.97
N ILE A 151 11.57 6.83 1.87
CA ILE A 151 10.43 5.97 1.54
C ILE A 151 9.14 6.63 2.04
N ASP A 152 8.28 7.09 1.13
CA ASP A 152 6.95 7.58 1.46
C ASP A 152 5.93 6.45 1.47
N CYS A 153 5.38 6.16 2.66
CA CYS A 153 4.33 5.18 2.89
C CYS A 153 2.95 5.79 3.15
N ILE A 154 2.86 7.12 3.29
CA ILE A 154 1.65 7.83 3.72
C ILE A 154 1.29 8.99 2.77
N GLY A 155 1.81 9.01 1.55
CA GLY A 155 1.31 9.88 0.48
C GLY A 155 0.00 9.37 -0.06
N TYR A 156 -1.04 10.18 0.06
CA TYR A 156 -2.40 9.86 -0.37
C TYR A 156 -2.93 10.83 -1.42
N HIS A 157 -2.38 12.04 -1.49
CA HIS A 157 -2.83 13.09 -2.41
C HIS A 157 -1.68 13.68 -3.21
N PRO A 158 -1.92 14.26 -4.41
CA PRO A 158 -0.86 14.84 -5.24
C PRO A 158 0.01 15.87 -4.51
N ALA A 159 -0.61 16.69 -3.66
CA ALA A 159 0.08 17.69 -2.83
C ALA A 159 1.13 17.06 -1.90
N ASP A 160 0.91 15.83 -1.42
CA ASP A 160 1.87 15.09 -0.61
C ASP A 160 3.17 14.82 -1.39
N LEU A 161 3.04 14.44 -2.67
CA LEU A 161 4.20 14.14 -3.51
C LEU A 161 4.85 15.40 -4.05
N GLU A 162 4.07 16.46 -4.30
CA GLU A 162 4.64 17.77 -4.63
C GLU A 162 5.52 18.29 -3.48
N GLN A 163 5.07 18.14 -2.23
CA GLN A 163 5.85 18.41 -1.03
C GLN A 163 7.13 17.55 -0.97
N ASP A 164 7.01 16.23 -1.17
CA ASP A 164 8.16 15.32 -1.11
C ASP A 164 9.18 15.63 -2.22
N ILE A 165 8.73 15.93 -3.44
CA ILE A 165 9.59 16.33 -4.56
C ILE A 165 10.30 17.63 -4.23
N ALA A 166 9.58 18.65 -3.74
CA ALA A 166 10.17 19.94 -3.43
C ALA A 166 11.23 19.84 -2.34
N LEU A 167 10.94 19.08 -1.27
CA LEU A 167 11.83 18.93 -0.11
C LEU A 167 13.03 18.03 -0.42
N PHE A 168 12.80 16.85 -1.01
CA PHE A 168 13.83 15.82 -1.08
C PHE A 168 14.69 15.86 -2.33
N ARG A 169 14.34 16.66 -3.36
CA ARG A 169 15.08 16.76 -4.63
C ARG A 169 16.59 16.93 -4.47
N HIS A 170 17.03 17.63 -3.43
CA HIS A 170 18.45 17.87 -3.12
C HIS A 170 18.92 17.25 -1.80
N LEU A 171 18.03 16.60 -1.05
CA LEU A 171 18.33 16.00 0.27
C LEU A 171 18.54 14.48 0.19
N THR A 172 18.13 13.83 -0.90
CA THR A 172 18.30 12.39 -1.09
C THR A 172 18.61 12.06 -2.55
N PRO A 173 19.43 11.03 -2.81
CA PRO A 173 19.62 10.54 -4.18
C PRO A 173 18.45 9.68 -4.65
N HIS A 174 17.59 9.16 -3.76
CA HIS A 174 16.49 8.27 -4.15
C HIS A 174 15.24 8.40 -3.25
N LEU A 175 14.09 8.65 -3.88
CA LEU A 175 12.76 8.57 -3.26
C LEU A 175 11.98 7.33 -3.73
N ILE A 176 11.50 6.51 -2.81
CA ILE A 176 10.53 5.45 -3.08
C ILE A 176 9.15 5.92 -2.64
N PHE A 177 8.20 5.92 -3.56
CA PHE A 177 6.80 6.12 -3.24
C PHE A 177 6.07 4.78 -3.24
N VAL A 178 5.49 4.43 -2.10
CA VAL A 178 4.63 3.24 -1.97
C VAL A 178 3.23 3.61 -2.44
N SER A 179 2.94 3.27 -3.69
CA SER A 179 1.62 3.37 -4.30
C SER A 179 0.73 2.16 -3.96
N THR A 180 -0.09 1.68 -4.89
CA THR A 180 -1.01 0.55 -4.72
C THR A 180 -1.38 -0.06 -6.08
N ASP A 181 -1.70 -1.34 -6.14
CA ASP A 181 -2.32 -1.94 -7.32
C ASP A 181 -3.74 -1.38 -7.58
N PHE A 182 -4.38 -0.75 -6.60
CA PHE A 182 -5.70 -0.11 -6.74
C PHE A 182 -5.72 1.04 -7.76
N VAL A 183 -4.57 1.47 -8.29
CA VAL A 183 -4.51 2.45 -9.38
C VAL A 183 -5.13 1.93 -10.69
N TYR A 184 -5.23 0.61 -10.87
CA TYR A 184 -5.80 0.01 -12.06
C TYR A 184 -7.33 -0.13 -11.96
N ASP A 185 -8.04 0.10 -13.07
CA ASP A 185 -9.47 -0.19 -13.16
C ASP A 185 -9.73 -1.70 -12.95
N PRO A 186 -10.45 -2.10 -11.88
CA PRO A 186 -10.68 -3.50 -11.55
C PRO A 186 -11.44 -4.27 -12.65
N ALA A 187 -12.28 -3.61 -13.44
CA ALA A 187 -13.03 -4.24 -14.52
C ALA A 187 -12.16 -4.55 -15.75
N ARG A 188 -11.00 -3.89 -15.87
CA ARG A 188 -10.08 -4.00 -17.00
C ARG A 188 -8.72 -4.62 -16.63
N ARG A 189 -8.59 -5.10 -15.39
CA ARG A 189 -7.37 -5.80 -14.94
C ARG A 189 -7.12 -7.05 -15.78
N ARG A 190 -5.86 -7.26 -16.11
CA ARG A 190 -5.36 -8.48 -16.75
C ARG A 190 -4.42 -9.17 -15.79
N PHE A 191 -4.39 -10.50 -15.83
CA PHE A 191 -3.50 -11.28 -14.99
C PHE A 191 -2.57 -12.13 -15.87
N PRO A 192 -1.24 -11.96 -15.78
CA PRO A 192 -0.52 -11.01 -14.90
C PRO A 192 -0.76 -9.54 -15.28
N GLN A 193 -0.78 -8.65 -14.27
CA GLN A 193 -1.01 -7.22 -14.47
C GLN A 193 0.32 -6.52 -14.74
N GLY A 194 0.45 -5.95 -15.93
CA GLY A 194 1.61 -5.14 -16.31
C GLY A 194 1.61 -3.77 -15.62
N GLU A 195 2.80 -3.17 -15.54
CA GLU A 195 2.99 -1.82 -14.99
C GLU A 195 2.19 -0.79 -15.80
N GLU A 196 2.22 -0.87 -17.13
CA GLU A 196 1.52 0.04 -18.02
C GLU A 196 0.15 -0.48 -18.47
N THR A 197 -0.81 0.44 -18.52
CA THR A 197 -2.16 0.22 -19.04
C THR A 197 -2.77 1.53 -19.48
N ASP A 198 -3.79 1.45 -20.33
CA ASP A 198 -4.70 2.53 -20.69
C ASP A 198 -5.85 2.71 -19.66
N ALA A 199 -5.96 1.81 -18.68
CA ALA A 199 -7.09 1.73 -17.76
C ALA A 199 -6.68 2.01 -16.30
N TYR A 200 -6.33 3.26 -16.03
CA TYR A 200 -6.10 3.75 -14.66
C TYR A 200 -7.36 4.41 -14.08
N LEU A 201 -7.53 4.29 -12.76
CA LEU A 201 -8.50 5.09 -12.02
C LEU A 201 -8.02 6.52 -11.86
N ASN A 202 -8.96 7.46 -11.76
CA ASN A 202 -8.72 8.89 -11.50
C ASN A 202 -9.46 9.40 -10.25
N GLU A 203 -10.32 8.58 -9.65
CA GLU A 203 -11.10 8.90 -8.45
C GLU A 203 -10.91 7.85 -7.34
N GLY A 204 -11.39 8.19 -6.14
CA GLY A 204 -11.25 7.36 -4.95
C GLY A 204 -9.79 7.15 -4.53
N TYR A 205 -9.56 6.19 -3.63
CA TYR A 205 -8.21 5.88 -3.12
C TYR A 205 -7.22 5.53 -4.24
N GLY A 206 -7.62 4.65 -5.16
CA GLY A 206 -6.78 4.23 -6.29
C GLY A 206 -6.43 5.38 -7.22
N GLY A 207 -7.41 6.21 -7.57
CA GLY A 207 -7.19 7.38 -8.43
C GLY A 207 -6.32 8.44 -7.79
N GLN A 208 -6.52 8.73 -6.50
CA GLN A 208 -5.67 9.68 -5.77
C GLN A 208 -4.21 9.20 -5.72
N LYS A 209 -3.98 7.90 -5.48
CA LYS A 209 -2.64 7.29 -5.57
C LYS A 209 -2.07 7.34 -6.99
N ARG A 210 -2.88 7.20 -8.03
CA ARG A 210 -2.43 7.39 -9.42
C ARG A 210 -2.03 8.84 -9.70
N LEU A 211 -2.79 9.82 -9.22
CA LEU A 211 -2.45 11.23 -9.37
C LEU A 211 -1.13 11.58 -8.66
N CYS A 212 -0.85 10.96 -7.51
CA CYS A 212 0.46 11.03 -6.85
C CYS A 212 1.60 10.51 -7.73
N GLU A 213 1.40 9.35 -8.38
CA GLU A 213 2.39 8.79 -9.32
C GLU A 213 2.64 9.73 -10.50
N LEU A 214 1.58 10.36 -11.03
CA LEU A 214 1.71 11.32 -12.12
C LEU A 214 2.49 12.57 -11.71
N ALA A 215 2.37 13.04 -10.46
CA ALA A 215 3.20 14.13 -9.95
C ALA A 215 4.70 13.77 -9.98
N LEU A 216 5.07 12.54 -9.64
CA LEU A 216 6.46 12.05 -9.76
C LEU A 216 6.89 11.87 -11.23
N ILE A 217 6.04 11.27 -12.06
CA ILE A 217 6.34 10.98 -13.48
C ILE A 217 6.56 12.27 -14.26
N HIS A 218 5.73 13.29 -14.01
CA HIS A 218 5.82 14.60 -14.66
C HIS A 218 6.74 15.58 -13.92
N SER A 219 7.38 15.17 -12.83
CA SER A 219 8.32 16.04 -12.13
C SER A 219 9.54 16.35 -13.00
N GLU A 220 10.02 17.60 -12.89
CA GLU A 220 11.23 18.02 -13.57
C GLU A 220 12.42 17.09 -13.23
N PRO A 221 13.24 16.70 -14.23
CA PRO A 221 14.45 15.95 -13.98
C PRO A 221 15.34 16.63 -12.94
N GLY A 222 15.87 15.85 -12.00
CA GLY A 222 16.74 16.34 -10.95
C GLY A 222 17.73 15.26 -10.49
N PRO A 223 18.60 15.57 -9.53
CA PRO A 223 19.58 14.62 -9.03
C PRO A 223 18.95 13.47 -8.23
N MET A 224 17.76 13.68 -7.67
CA MET A 224 16.96 12.65 -7.01
C MET A 224 16.31 11.71 -8.04
N ALA A 225 16.69 10.44 -8.01
CA ALA A 225 15.95 9.37 -8.68
C ALA A 225 14.68 9.01 -7.89
N TRP A 226 13.72 8.40 -8.57
CA TRP A 226 12.51 7.91 -7.91
C TRP A 226 12.13 6.50 -8.36
N THR A 227 11.38 5.81 -7.50
CA THR A 227 10.76 4.51 -7.78
C THR A 227 9.35 4.48 -7.23
N ILE A 228 8.41 4.03 -8.04
CA ILE A 228 7.03 3.78 -7.62
C ILE A 228 6.88 2.28 -7.38
N VAL A 229 6.38 1.92 -6.20
CA VAL A 229 6.06 0.53 -5.85
C VAL A 229 4.56 0.39 -5.74
N ARG A 230 3.94 -0.52 -6.50
CA ARG A 230 2.49 -0.80 -6.46
C ARG A 230 2.25 -2.14 -5.78
N PRO A 231 2.34 -2.22 -4.45
CA PRO A 231 2.05 -3.48 -3.77
C PRO A 231 0.59 -3.86 -3.99
N CYS A 232 0.35 -5.16 -4.12
CA CYS A 232 -0.98 -5.73 -4.03
C CYS A 232 -1.41 -5.80 -2.55
N HIS A 233 -2.44 -6.59 -2.23
CA HIS A 233 -2.96 -6.63 -0.86
C HIS A 233 -1.95 -7.23 0.11
N ILE A 234 -1.45 -6.43 1.06
CA ILE A 234 -0.39 -6.83 2.00
C ILE A 234 -1.01 -7.43 3.27
N TYR A 235 -0.60 -8.65 3.59
CA TYR A 235 -0.91 -9.34 4.83
C TYR A 235 0.37 -9.54 5.64
N GLY A 236 0.20 -9.91 6.92
CA GLY A 236 1.30 -10.19 7.83
C GLY A 236 0.90 -9.96 9.28
N PRO A 237 1.80 -10.27 10.24
CA PRO A 237 1.53 -10.11 11.66
C PRO A 237 1.09 -8.69 12.03
N GLY A 238 -0.10 -8.56 12.60
CA GLY A 238 -0.70 -7.27 12.97
C GLY A 238 -1.56 -6.61 11.88
N SER A 239 -1.66 -7.20 10.68
CA SER A 239 -2.64 -6.78 9.68
C SER A 239 -4.03 -7.28 10.06
N GLN A 240 -5.03 -6.39 10.04
CA GLN A 240 -6.43 -6.77 10.12
C GLN A 240 -6.88 -7.33 8.77
N LEU A 241 -7.65 -8.42 8.82
CA LEU A 241 -8.07 -9.13 7.61
C LEU A 241 -9.23 -8.43 6.90
N GLY A 242 -9.46 -8.87 5.66
CA GLY A 242 -10.62 -8.51 4.86
C GLY A 242 -10.38 -7.36 3.89
N CYS A 243 -11.33 -7.21 2.97
CA CYS A 243 -11.10 -6.54 1.70
C CYS A 243 -12.10 -5.42 1.48
N LEU A 244 -11.62 -4.35 0.84
CA LEU A 244 -12.49 -3.28 0.38
C LEU A 244 -13.53 -3.81 -0.63
N PRO A 245 -14.73 -3.21 -0.69
CA PRO A 245 -15.23 -2.19 0.24
C PRO A 245 -15.87 -2.74 1.53
N LEU A 246 -16.26 -4.02 1.60
CA LEU A 246 -17.18 -4.51 2.65
C LEU A 246 -16.52 -4.96 3.95
N HIS A 247 -15.38 -5.66 3.89
CA HIS A 247 -14.76 -6.30 5.07
C HIS A 247 -13.41 -5.68 5.41
N SER A 248 -13.13 -4.48 4.91
CA SER A 248 -11.79 -3.89 4.92
C SER A 248 -11.26 -3.73 6.34
N ARG A 249 -10.21 -4.50 6.66
CA ARG A 249 -9.53 -4.45 7.96
C ARG A 249 -10.49 -4.63 9.14
N ASP A 250 -11.52 -5.47 8.97
CA ASP A 250 -12.48 -5.75 10.04
C ASP A 250 -11.82 -6.60 11.15
N PRO A 251 -11.66 -6.06 12.38
CA PRO A 251 -11.05 -6.80 13.48
C PRO A 251 -11.87 -8.04 13.88
N GLU A 252 -13.18 -8.02 13.65
CA GLU A 252 -14.10 -9.08 14.02
C GLU A 252 -14.26 -10.13 12.91
N LEU A 253 -13.64 -9.93 11.74
CA LEU A 253 -13.84 -10.82 10.59
C LEU A 253 -13.53 -12.29 10.92
N LEU A 254 -12.44 -12.52 11.66
CA LEU A 254 -12.09 -13.87 12.11
C LEU A 254 -13.09 -14.44 13.12
N ALA A 255 -13.65 -13.60 13.99
CA ALA A 255 -14.65 -14.03 14.96
C ALA A 255 -15.96 -14.42 14.23
N LYS A 256 -16.42 -13.60 13.28
CA LYS A 256 -17.59 -13.87 12.44
C LYS A 256 -17.43 -15.17 11.65
N LEU A 257 -16.27 -15.36 11.02
CA LEU A 257 -15.95 -16.60 10.30
C LEU A 257 -15.99 -17.83 11.22
N ARG A 258 -15.43 -17.73 12.42
CA ARG A 258 -15.44 -18.82 13.41
C ARG A 258 -16.83 -19.11 13.96
N ALA A 259 -17.68 -18.09 14.07
CA ALA A 259 -19.07 -18.21 14.47
C ALA A 259 -19.98 -18.76 13.36
N GLY A 260 -19.46 -18.95 12.15
CA GLY A 260 -20.25 -19.40 10.99
C GLY A 260 -21.21 -18.33 10.46
N GLU A 261 -20.96 -17.06 10.77
CA GLU A 261 -21.79 -15.96 10.28
C GLU A 261 -21.63 -15.82 8.75
N PRO A 262 -22.74 -15.71 8.00
CA PRO A 262 -22.68 -15.45 6.57
C PRO A 262 -21.96 -14.13 6.27
N LEU A 263 -21.02 -14.16 5.32
CA LEU A 263 -20.34 -12.96 4.82
C LEU A 263 -20.81 -12.62 3.40
N THR A 264 -21.08 -11.32 3.17
CA THR A 264 -21.36 -10.81 1.82
C THR A 264 -20.08 -10.68 1.02
N LEU A 265 -19.95 -11.40 -0.10
CA LEU A 265 -18.79 -11.28 -0.98
C LEU A 265 -19.00 -10.15 -1.99
N VAL A 266 -18.03 -9.25 -2.08
CA VAL A 266 -18.00 -8.17 -3.07
C VAL A 266 -18.04 -8.77 -4.47
N GLY A 267 -19.00 -8.34 -5.30
CA GLY A 267 -19.19 -8.89 -6.65
C GLY A 267 -19.40 -10.40 -6.68
N GLY A 268 -19.92 -11.01 -5.60
CA GLY A 268 -20.10 -12.46 -5.50
C GLY A 268 -18.78 -13.25 -5.44
N GLY A 269 -17.65 -12.61 -5.15
CA GLY A 269 -16.33 -13.24 -5.14
C GLY A 269 -15.64 -13.29 -6.50
N TYR A 270 -16.14 -12.53 -7.49
CA TYR A 270 -15.57 -12.47 -8.84
C TYR A 270 -14.18 -11.82 -8.89
N PHE A 271 -13.90 -10.87 -8.00
CA PHE A 271 -12.65 -10.10 -8.04
C PHE A 271 -11.48 -10.91 -7.46
N LEU A 272 -10.42 -11.03 -8.25
CA LEU A 272 -9.18 -11.67 -7.82
C LEU A 272 -8.29 -10.67 -7.06
N GLN A 273 -7.69 -11.15 -5.98
CA GLN A 273 -6.65 -10.43 -5.24
C GLN A 273 -5.36 -11.24 -5.24
N GLN A 274 -4.23 -10.55 -5.30
CA GLN A 274 -2.91 -11.14 -5.20
C GLN A 274 -2.32 -10.77 -3.83
N PRO A 275 -2.47 -11.63 -2.81
CA PRO A 275 -1.92 -11.32 -1.50
C PRO A 275 -0.39 -11.37 -1.52
N ILE A 276 0.25 -10.43 -0.83
CA ILE A 276 1.67 -10.47 -0.49
C ILE A 276 1.74 -10.72 1.03
N LEU A 277 2.49 -11.75 1.43
CA LEU A 277 2.64 -12.19 2.83
C LEU A 277 3.94 -11.66 3.45
#